data_AF-A0A8D8ZKX5-F1
#
_entry.id   AF-A0A8D8ZKX5-F1
#
_cell.length_a   1.000
_cell.length_b   1.000
_cell.length_c   1.000
_cell.angle_alpha   90.00
_cell.angle_beta   90.00
_cell.angle_gamma   90.00
#
_symmetry.space_group_name_H-M   'P 1'
#
loop_
_entity.id
_entity.type
_entity.pdbx_description
1 polymer ?
#
loop_
_entity_poly.entity_id
_entity_poly.type
_entity_poly.pdbx_seq_one_letter_code
_entity_poly.pdbx_strand_id
1 'polypeptide(L)'
;FLLTFGSRAAYSIMFVDPNDFDFYYENVNDILAAIPLDNSNHYFFKSSGPLKEFPLSYYLETQQFRYKSLMFLSFFLLVIFFSVLVLALWHGKLISGGETSVEFLKNRYEKMKFRKEGKTFKNPFDFGWRTNWRVFLGLHNGRTFWRHILLPSNHKPL
;
A
#
# COMPACT_ATOMS: atom_id res chain seq x y z
N PHE A 1 -9.88 4.12 -2.58
CA PHE A 1 -8.80 5.11 -2.77
C PHE A 1 -7.45 4.42 -2.98
N LEU A 2 -6.86 3.71 -2.01
CA LEU A 2 -5.60 2.97 -2.19
C LEU A 2 -5.65 1.88 -3.28
N LEU A 3 -6.76 1.14 -3.38
CA LEU A 3 -6.93 0.09 -4.39
C LEU A 3 -7.18 0.65 -5.80
N THR A 4 -7.91 1.76 -5.92
CA THR A 4 -8.19 2.44 -7.20
C THR A 4 -7.02 3.30 -7.67
N PHE A 5 -6.26 3.89 -6.74
CA PHE A 5 -5.02 4.59 -7.03
C PHE A 5 -3.90 3.60 -7.34
N GLY A 6 -3.81 2.48 -6.62
CA GLY A 6 -2.90 1.39 -6.91
C GLY A 6 -3.20 0.71 -8.24
N SER A 7 -4.48 0.46 -8.56
CA SER A 7 -4.87 -0.08 -9.86
C SER A 7 -4.63 0.92 -10.99
N ARG A 8 -4.87 2.22 -10.77
CA ARG A 8 -4.57 3.28 -11.75
C ARG A 8 -3.08 3.52 -11.91
N ALA A 9 -2.28 3.42 -10.84
CA ALA A 9 -0.83 3.47 -10.89
C ALA A 9 -0.26 2.24 -11.60
N ALA A 10 -0.82 1.05 -11.37
CA ALA A 10 -0.46 -0.17 -12.08
C ALA A 10 -0.89 -0.11 -13.56
N TYR A 11 -2.08 0.43 -13.86
CA TYR A 11 -2.54 0.65 -15.24
C TYR A 11 -1.73 1.72 -15.95
N SER A 12 -1.40 2.83 -15.29
CA SER A 12 -0.48 3.81 -15.84
C SER A 12 0.87 3.14 -16.04
N ILE A 13 1.42 2.36 -15.13
CA ILE A 13 2.73 1.72 -15.38
C ILE A 13 2.68 0.66 -16.51
N MET A 14 1.55 -0.05 -16.71
CA MET A 14 1.39 -1.02 -17.81
C MET A 14 1.04 -0.40 -19.17
N PHE A 15 0.37 0.76 -19.18
CA PHE A 15 -0.18 1.41 -20.39
C PHE A 15 0.21 2.88 -20.51
N VAL A 16 1.17 3.36 -19.71
CA VAL A 16 1.80 4.67 -19.86
C VAL A 16 2.49 4.61 -21.20
N ASP A 17 2.06 5.54 -22.05
CA ASP A 17 2.75 5.85 -23.28
C ASP A 17 4.24 6.00 -22.94
N PRO A 18 5.15 5.36 -23.68
CA PRO A 18 6.58 5.40 -23.39
C PRO A 18 7.14 6.82 -23.18
N ASN A 19 6.41 7.83 -23.67
CA ASN A 19 6.68 9.27 -23.58
C ASN A 19 6.51 9.90 -22.19
N ASP A 20 5.82 9.25 -21.23
CA ASP A 20 5.50 9.87 -19.92
C ASP A 20 6.53 9.53 -18.82
N PHE A 21 7.52 8.66 -19.10
CA PHE A 21 8.58 8.27 -18.17
C PHE A 21 9.87 9.06 -18.43
N ASP A 22 9.74 10.37 -18.34
CA ASP A 22 10.64 11.38 -18.89
C ASP A 22 11.93 11.66 -18.09
N PHE A 23 12.53 10.67 -17.41
CA PHE A 23 13.70 10.98 -16.57
C PHE A 23 14.95 10.09 -16.64
N TYR A 24 15.03 8.94 -17.32
CA TYR A 24 16.33 8.23 -17.27
C TYR A 24 16.78 7.42 -18.47
N TYR A 25 16.13 7.52 -19.62
CA TYR A 25 16.66 6.95 -20.85
C TYR A 25 16.48 7.97 -21.95
N GLU A 26 17.57 8.28 -22.65
CA GLU A 26 17.55 9.09 -23.86
C GLU A 26 16.36 8.65 -24.72
N ASN A 27 15.35 9.54 -24.74
CA ASN A 27 14.31 9.71 -25.72
C ASN A 27 13.69 8.39 -26.27
N VAL A 28 12.45 8.12 -25.94
CA VAL A 28 11.72 6.97 -26.54
C VAL A 28 11.60 7.07 -28.06
N ASN A 29 11.67 8.27 -28.64
CA ASN A 29 11.76 8.46 -30.11
C ASN A 29 13.04 7.85 -30.72
N ASP A 30 14.05 7.75 -29.89
CA ASP A 30 15.42 7.37 -30.16
C ASP A 30 15.45 5.80 -30.15
N ILE A 31 14.63 5.16 -29.28
CA ILE A 31 14.27 3.72 -29.29
C ILE A 31 13.36 3.35 -30.46
N LEU A 32 12.37 4.20 -30.77
CA LEU A 32 11.50 4.03 -31.94
C LEU A 32 12.28 4.22 -33.26
N ALA A 33 13.40 4.94 -33.22
CA ALA A 33 14.34 5.11 -34.33
C ALA A 33 15.42 4.02 -34.38
N ALA A 34 15.32 2.96 -33.57
CA ALA A 34 16.25 1.85 -33.63
C ALA A 34 16.08 1.08 -34.94
N ILE A 35 17.03 1.22 -35.85
CA ILE A 35 17.00 0.57 -37.17
C ILE A 35 17.75 -0.77 -37.08
N PRO A 36 17.09 -1.91 -37.31
CA PRO A 36 17.80 -3.19 -37.46
C PRO A 36 18.62 -3.16 -38.76
N LEU A 37 19.93 -3.31 -38.66
CA LEU A 37 20.83 -3.44 -39.80
C LEU A 37 21.19 -4.93 -39.95
N ASP A 38 20.46 -5.62 -40.84
CA ASP A 38 20.74 -7.00 -41.25
C ASP A 38 20.69 -8.02 -40.08
N ASN A 39 21.11 -9.26 -40.31
CA ASN A 39 21.14 -10.37 -39.36
C ASN A 39 22.17 -10.21 -38.23
N SER A 40 22.54 -8.96 -37.91
CA SER A 40 23.51 -8.61 -36.87
C SER A 40 22.82 -8.43 -35.51
N ASN A 41 23.51 -8.76 -34.42
CA ASN A 41 22.98 -8.64 -33.06
C ASN A 41 23.09 -7.20 -32.49
N HIS A 42 23.12 -6.17 -33.34
CA HIS A 42 23.37 -4.78 -32.94
C HIS A 42 22.23 -3.87 -33.41
N TYR A 43 21.87 -2.92 -32.55
CA TYR A 43 20.88 -1.88 -32.84
C TYR A 43 21.55 -0.51 -32.82
N PHE A 44 21.17 0.34 -33.77
CA PHE A 44 21.66 1.71 -33.89
C PHE A 44 20.63 2.69 -33.38
N PHE A 45 21.06 3.62 -32.54
CA PHE A 45 20.18 4.60 -31.93
C PHE A 45 20.43 5.98 -32.51
N LYS A 46 19.37 6.63 -33.00
CA LYS A 46 19.47 7.97 -33.57
C LYS A 46 19.24 9.02 -32.49
N SER A 47 20.31 9.36 -31.78
CA SER A 47 20.33 10.51 -30.88
C SER A 47 20.59 11.82 -31.65
N SER A 48 20.44 12.96 -30.97
CA SER A 48 20.78 14.29 -31.49
C SER A 48 22.29 14.49 -31.81
N GLY A 49 23.11 13.45 -31.58
CA GLY A 49 24.53 13.35 -31.95
C GLY A 49 24.85 12.15 -32.88
N PRO A 50 26.10 11.67 -32.94
CA PRO A 50 26.49 10.55 -33.82
C PRO A 50 25.78 9.25 -33.43
N LEU A 51 25.48 8.41 -34.43
CA LEU A 51 24.86 7.09 -34.22
C LEU A 51 25.70 6.26 -33.26
N LYS A 52 25.06 5.72 -32.23
CA LYS A 52 25.71 4.87 -31.24
C LYS A 52 25.22 3.43 -31.37
N GLU A 53 26.18 2.51 -31.41
CA GLU A 53 25.94 1.08 -31.53
C GLU A 53 25.81 0.43 -30.16
N PHE A 54 24.79 -0.42 -30.00
CA PHE A 54 24.60 -1.21 -28.78
C PHE A 54 24.24 -2.66 -29.14
N PRO A 55 24.72 -3.65 -28.36
CA PRO A 55 24.34 -5.04 -28.56
C PRO A 55 22.88 -5.28 -28.14
N LEU A 56 22.14 -6.11 -28.90
CA LEU A 56 20.76 -6.50 -28.63
C LEU A 56 20.58 -7.09 -27.23
N SER A 57 21.59 -7.81 -26.73
CA SER A 57 21.59 -8.39 -25.39
C SER A 57 21.37 -7.34 -24.29
N TYR A 58 21.92 -6.14 -24.44
CA TYR A 58 21.76 -5.04 -23.47
C TYR A 58 20.31 -4.55 -23.39
N TYR A 59 19.62 -4.45 -24.52
CA TYR A 59 18.20 -4.06 -24.54
C TYR A 59 17.29 -5.15 -23.95
N LEU A 60 17.55 -6.41 -24.29
CA LEU A 60 16.77 -7.52 -23.74
C LEU A 60 16.96 -7.64 -22.22
N GLU A 61 18.19 -7.49 -21.73
CA GLU A 61 18.50 -7.56 -20.30
C GLU A 61 17.86 -6.41 -19.52
N THR A 62 17.92 -5.17 -20.04
CA THR A 62 17.30 -4.01 -19.40
C THR A 62 15.77 -4.10 -19.37
N GLN A 63 15.14 -4.56 -20.45
CA GLN A 63 13.70 -4.83 -20.48
C GLN A 63 13.31 -5.91 -19.47
N GLN A 64 14.03 -7.04 -19.45
CA GLN A 64 13.79 -8.10 -18.49
C GLN A 64 13.95 -7.61 -17.04
N PHE A 65 14.96 -6.78 -16.75
CA PHE A 65 15.14 -6.20 -15.42
C PHE A 65 13.96 -5.32 -15.01
N ARG A 66 13.44 -4.49 -15.92
CA ARG A 66 12.25 -3.65 -15.67
C ARG A 66 11.04 -4.49 -15.30
N TYR A 67 10.66 -5.48 -16.12
CA TYR A 67 9.53 -6.35 -15.82
C TYR A 67 9.70 -7.08 -14.49
N LYS A 68 10.90 -7.60 -14.22
CA LYS A 68 11.21 -8.27 -12.94
C LYS A 68 11.08 -7.32 -11.74
N SER A 69 11.58 -6.09 -11.84
CA SER A 69 11.48 -5.09 -10.78
C SER A 69 10.04 -4.65 -10.52
N LEU A 70 9.22 -4.51 -11.58
CA LEU A 70 7.81 -4.13 -11.48
C LEU A 70 6.97 -5.25 -10.85
N MET A 71 7.23 -6.49 -11.24
CA MET A 71 6.61 -7.66 -10.61
C MET A 71 6.97 -7.69 -9.12
N PHE A 72 8.25 -7.51 -8.78
CA PHE A 72 8.71 -7.46 -7.39
C PHE A 72 7.99 -6.34 -6.61
N LEU A 73 8.00 -5.10 -7.09
CA LEU A 73 7.30 -3.99 -6.44
C LEU A 73 5.81 -4.27 -6.22
N SER A 74 5.14 -4.84 -7.22
CA SER A 74 3.72 -5.19 -7.14
C SER A 74 3.46 -6.22 -6.03
N PHE A 75 4.30 -7.25 -5.92
CA PHE A 75 4.20 -8.23 -4.81
C PHE A 75 4.41 -7.56 -3.45
N PHE A 76 5.40 -6.68 -3.30
CA PHE A 76 5.66 -5.99 -2.04
C PHE A 76 4.48 -5.10 -1.63
N LEU A 77 3.92 -4.34 -2.58
CA LEU A 77 2.75 -3.50 -2.32
C LEU A 77 1.54 -4.33 -1.88
N LEU A 78 1.31 -5.49 -2.49
CA LEU A 78 0.25 -6.41 -2.07
C LEU A 78 0.50 -6.94 -0.65
N VAL A 79 1.71 -7.39 -0.34
CA VAL A 79 2.07 -7.88 1.00
C VAL A 79 1.86 -6.80 2.05
N ILE A 80 2.33 -5.58 1.80
CA ILE A 80 2.14 -4.44 2.70
C ILE A 80 0.66 -4.13 2.87
N PHE A 81 -0.11 -4.10 1.77
CA PHE A 81 -1.55 -3.86 1.80
C PHE A 81 -2.28 -4.88 2.68
N PHE A 82 -2.03 -6.18 2.48
CA PHE A 82 -2.64 -7.24 3.28
C PHE A 82 -2.19 -7.19 4.74
N SER A 83 -0.91 -6.91 5.00
CA SER A 83 -0.37 -6.78 6.36
C SER A 83 -1.09 -5.66 7.13
N VAL A 84 -1.20 -4.47 6.52
CA VAL A 84 -1.89 -3.33 7.12
C VAL A 84 -3.38 -3.60 7.26
N LEU A 85 -4.01 -4.26 6.28
CA LEU A 85 -5.43 -4.62 6.34
C LEU A 85 -5.73 -5.56 7.51
N VAL A 86 -4.95 -6.63 7.67
CA VAL A 86 -5.12 -7.59 8.78
C VAL A 86 -4.92 -6.89 10.12
N LEU A 87 -3.90 -6.03 10.24
CA LEU A 87 -3.65 -5.27 11.45
C LEU A 87 -4.80 -4.30 11.76
N ALA A 88 -5.34 -3.61 10.75
CA ALA A 88 -6.48 -2.72 10.89
C ALA A 88 -7.75 -3.47 11.32
N LEU A 89 -8.02 -4.65 10.76
CA LEU A 89 -9.14 -5.50 11.16
C LEU A 89 -8.98 -5.99 12.60
N TRP A 90 -7.76 -6.35 13.00
CA TRP A 90 -7.46 -6.72 14.37
C TRP A 90 -7.77 -5.58 15.35
N HIS A 91 -7.28 -4.37 15.07
CA HIS A 91 -7.60 -3.19 15.89
C HIS A 91 -9.09 -2.84 15.86
N GLY A 92 -9.75 -2.95 14.72
CA GLY A 92 -11.20 -2.76 14.59
C GLY A 92 -11.97 -3.70 15.52
N LYS A 93 -11.56 -4.98 15.61
CA LYS A 93 -12.15 -5.95 16.54
C LYS A 93 -11.96 -5.54 18.01
N LEU A 94 -10.78 -5.04 18.37
CA LEU A 94 -10.49 -4.57 19.73
C LEU A 94 -11.35 -3.36 20.11
N ILE A 95 -11.41 -2.35 19.23
CA ILE A 95 -12.25 -1.15 19.38
C ILE A 95 -13.71 -1.56 19.59
N SER A 96 -14.17 -2.55 18.82
CA SER A 96 -15.53 -3.02 18.89
C SER A 96 -15.90 -3.67 20.22
N GLY A 97 -14.93 -4.30 20.89
CA GLY A 97 -15.07 -4.85 22.24
C GLY A 97 -14.78 -3.84 23.36
N GLY A 98 -14.44 -2.59 23.04
CA GLY A 98 -14.06 -1.59 24.03
C GLY A 98 -12.78 -1.95 24.79
N GLU A 99 -11.82 -2.60 24.13
CA GLU A 99 -10.55 -3.03 24.73
C GLU A 99 -9.35 -2.40 23.98
N THR A 100 -8.30 -2.03 24.69
CA THR A 100 -6.97 -1.75 24.10
C THR A 100 -6.18 -3.04 23.88
N SER A 101 -5.07 -3.00 23.12
CA SER A 101 -4.22 -4.19 22.90
C SER A 101 -3.68 -4.80 24.20
N VAL A 102 -3.37 -3.96 25.20
CA VAL A 102 -2.89 -4.42 26.51
C VAL A 102 -4.05 -5.01 27.32
N GLU A 103 -5.20 -4.35 27.32
CA GLU A 103 -6.41 -4.84 28.00
C GLU A 103 -6.91 -6.14 27.40
N PHE A 104 -6.84 -6.34 26.08
CA PHE A 104 -7.21 -7.61 25.46
C PHE A 104 -6.42 -8.78 26.04
N LEU A 105 -5.10 -8.60 26.22
CA LEU A 105 -4.25 -9.64 26.79
C LEU A 105 -4.62 -9.94 28.25
N LYS A 106 -4.87 -8.88 29.04
CA LYS A 106 -5.33 -9.01 30.42
C LYS A 106 -6.71 -9.69 30.50
N ASN A 107 -7.68 -9.22 29.73
CA ASN A 107 -9.04 -9.76 29.66
C ASN A 107 -9.02 -11.21 29.17
N ARG A 108 -8.10 -11.59 28.28
CA ARG A 108 -7.92 -13.00 27.87
C ARG A 108 -7.50 -13.88 29.04
N TYR A 109 -6.53 -13.43 29.84
CA TYR A 109 -6.09 -14.14 31.04
C TYR A 109 -7.22 -14.23 32.08
N GLU A 110 -7.92 -13.13 32.34
CA GLU A 110 -9.05 -13.10 33.28
C GLU A 110 -10.20 -13.99 32.80
N LYS A 111 -10.58 -13.96 31.51
CA LYS A 111 -11.56 -14.88 30.92
C LYS A 111 -11.21 -16.35 31.18
N MET A 112 -9.93 -16.72 31.07
CA MET A 112 -9.49 -18.08 31.38
C MET A 112 -9.62 -18.42 32.86
N LYS A 113 -9.30 -17.50 33.76
CA LYS A 113 -9.45 -17.68 35.21
C LYS A 113 -10.92 -17.81 35.62
N PHE A 114 -11.77 -16.89 35.19
CA PHE A 114 -13.20 -16.91 35.47
C PHE A 114 -13.88 -18.18 34.95
N ARG A 115 -13.48 -18.66 33.75
CA ARG A 115 -13.98 -19.92 33.20
C ARG A 115 -13.63 -21.13 34.08
N LYS A 116 -12.44 -21.15 34.70
CA LYS A 116 -12.07 -22.21 35.66
C LYS A 116 -12.91 -22.16 36.93
N GLU A 117 -13.33 -20.97 37.35
CA GLU A 117 -14.22 -20.75 38.50
C GLU A 117 -15.71 -20.93 38.15
N GLY A 118 -16.05 -21.32 36.91
CA GLY A 118 -17.44 -21.45 36.46
C GLY A 118 -18.19 -20.12 36.29
N LYS A 119 -17.47 -18.99 36.26
CA LYS A 119 -18.04 -17.64 36.14
C LYS A 119 -17.86 -17.10 34.73
N THR A 120 -18.76 -16.21 34.31
CA THR A 120 -18.66 -15.49 33.03
C THR A 120 -17.96 -14.15 33.24
N PHE A 121 -16.85 -13.92 32.54
CA PHE A 121 -16.21 -12.61 32.51
C PHE A 121 -16.93 -11.68 31.53
N LYS A 122 -17.24 -10.46 31.97
CA LYS A 122 -17.80 -9.40 31.14
C LYS A 122 -16.86 -8.19 31.19
N ASN A 123 -16.45 -7.68 30.04
CA ASN A 123 -15.62 -6.48 29.97
C ASN A 123 -16.45 -5.27 30.48
N PRO A 124 -16.01 -4.55 31.54
CA PRO A 124 -16.74 -3.38 32.03
C PRO A 124 -16.72 -2.20 31.05
N PHE A 125 -15.76 -2.18 30.12
CA PHE A 125 -15.61 -1.11 29.11
C PHE A 125 -16.33 -1.42 27.78
N ASP A 126 -17.03 -2.55 27.70
CA ASP A 126 -17.84 -2.88 26.52
C ASP A 126 -19.25 -2.30 26.65
N PHE A 127 -19.49 -1.16 25.98
CA PHE A 127 -20.78 -0.47 25.91
C PHE A 127 -21.57 -0.82 24.64
N GLY A 128 -21.12 -1.85 23.91
CA GLY A 128 -21.66 -2.27 22.61
C GLY A 128 -20.98 -1.59 21.42
N TRP A 129 -20.91 -2.32 20.30
CA TRP A 129 -20.18 -1.94 19.07
C TRP A 129 -20.31 -0.45 18.71
N ARG A 130 -21.55 0.05 18.55
CA ARG A 130 -21.78 1.43 18.09
C ARG A 130 -21.27 2.48 19.07
N THR A 131 -21.45 2.23 20.37
CA THR A 131 -21.01 3.15 21.43
C THR A 131 -19.49 3.15 21.54
N ASN A 132 -18.87 1.97 21.50
CA ASN A 132 -17.43 1.83 21.58
C ASN A 132 -16.73 2.54 20.41
N TRP A 133 -17.25 2.39 19.18
CA TRP A 133 -16.74 3.12 18.01
C TRP A 133 -16.94 4.64 18.13
N ARG A 134 -18.06 5.11 18.69
CA ARG A 134 -18.30 6.55 18.91
C ARG A 134 -17.31 7.14 19.92
N VAL A 135 -17.04 6.42 21.01
CA VAL A 135 -16.08 6.80 22.05
C VAL A 135 -14.67 6.83 21.46
N PHE A 136 -14.26 5.76 20.76
CA PHE A 136 -12.93 5.67 20.14
C PHE A 136 -12.67 6.80 19.14
N LEU A 137 -13.65 7.11 18.28
CA LEU A 137 -13.54 8.18 17.29
C LEU A 137 -13.71 9.59 17.87
N GLY A 138 -13.96 9.72 19.18
CA GLY A 138 -14.12 11.01 19.84
C GLY A 138 -15.34 11.80 19.34
N LEU A 139 -16.35 11.12 18.80
CA LEU A 139 -17.57 11.70 18.23
C LEU A 139 -18.58 12.10 19.32
N HIS A 140 -18.07 12.76 20.37
CA HIS A 140 -18.87 13.40 21.42
C HIS A 140 -18.87 14.92 21.22
N ASN A 141 -19.89 15.61 21.74
CA ASN A 141 -20.00 17.07 21.76
C ASN A 141 -20.02 17.76 20.38
N GLY A 142 -20.68 17.17 19.38
CA GLY A 142 -20.89 17.80 18.06
C GLY A 142 -19.70 17.73 17.09
N ARG A 143 -18.65 16.97 17.41
CA ARG A 143 -17.51 16.74 16.51
C ARG A 143 -17.94 15.91 15.30
N THR A 144 -17.66 16.43 14.11
CA THR A 144 -17.94 15.75 12.84
C THR A 144 -16.77 14.89 12.38
N PHE A 145 -17.08 13.74 11.79
CA PHE A 145 -16.09 12.75 11.33
C PHE A 145 -15.05 13.35 10.39
N TRP A 146 -15.49 14.12 9.40
CA TRP A 146 -14.62 14.68 8.36
C TRP A 146 -13.58 15.67 8.86
N ARG A 147 -13.93 16.54 9.82
CA ARG A 147 -13.05 17.63 10.27
C ARG A 147 -12.10 17.22 11.39
N HIS A 148 -12.51 16.26 12.23
CA HIS A 148 -11.82 15.97 13.50
C HIS A 148 -11.12 14.60 13.53
N ILE A 149 -11.37 13.74 12.54
CA ILE A 149 -10.75 12.40 12.48
C ILE A 149 -9.77 12.29 11.31
N LEU A 150 -10.08 12.89 10.15
CA LEU A 150 -9.20 12.82 8.98
C LEU A 150 -8.00 13.77 9.06
N LEU A 151 -8.15 14.89 9.77
CA LEU A 151 -7.06 15.85 9.95
C LEU A 151 -6.42 15.65 11.33
N PRO A 152 -5.08 15.64 11.43
CA PRO A 152 -4.41 15.56 12.72
C PRO A 152 -4.82 16.78 13.55
N SER A 153 -5.40 16.50 14.71
CA SER A 153 -5.90 17.51 15.64
C SER A 153 -4.87 17.74 16.74
N ASN A 154 -4.42 18.99 16.93
CA ASN A 154 -3.53 19.41 18.01
C ASN A 154 -4.22 19.48 19.40
N HIS A 155 -5.41 18.91 19.55
CA HIS A 155 -6.10 18.89 20.84
C HIS A 155 -5.30 18.12 21.90
N LYS A 156 -5.26 18.67 23.11
CA LYS A 156 -4.70 18.01 24.28
C LYS A 156 -5.66 16.91 24.77
N PRO A 157 -5.15 15.79 25.31
CA PRO A 157 -5.99 14.81 25.96
C PRO A 157 -6.75 15.46 27.12
N LEU A 158 -8.02 15.07 27.30
CA LEU A 158 -8.87 15.48 28.41
C LEU A 158 -8.45 14.80 29.71
#